data_AF-A3DPD3-F1
#
_entry.id   AF-A3DPD3-F1
#
_cell.length_a   1.000
_cell.length_b   1.000
_cell.length_c   1.000
_cell.angle_alpha   90.00
_cell.angle_beta   90.00
_cell.angle_gamma   90.00
#
_symmetry.space_group_name_H-M   'P 1'
#
loop_
_entity.id
_entity.type
_entity.pdbx_description
1 polymer ?
#
loop_
_entity_poly.entity_id
_entity_poly.type
_entity_poly.pdbx_seq_one_letter_code
_entity_poly.pdbx_strand_id
1 'polypeptide(L)'
;MSSLTGETSKILKKVLPTDAEIIYDKGGATLVYFKNNPYIRYFFIGKNTTKYTGEFYYITISVLELDEQLENIGYVDIIVKKGILGLGKKLLLSGKGKLKDIVDKLIEKLRDQIFSTKYEEIILKTSGKLVLVDKEIKPSKGSSIVLVGRTRVFYTLTPASDIKKMFLLNEEFLKEVYSSLYQ
;
A
#
# COMPACT_ATOMS: atom_id res chain seq x y z
N MET A 1 0.98 -27.14 7.11
CA MET A 1 2.05 -26.12 6.99
C MET A 1 2.39 -25.97 5.50
N SER A 2 2.02 -24.87 4.85
CA SER A 2 2.46 -24.64 3.46
C SER A 2 3.95 -24.29 3.47
N SER A 3 4.73 -24.95 2.65
CA SER A 3 6.12 -24.57 2.43
C SER A 3 6.13 -23.21 1.71
N LEU A 4 6.66 -22.18 2.37
CA LEU A 4 6.83 -20.86 1.78
C LEU A 4 7.97 -20.95 0.76
N THR A 5 7.63 -20.93 -0.52
CA THR A 5 8.57 -21.12 -1.62
C THR A 5 9.04 -19.81 -2.25
N GLY A 6 8.36 -18.68 -1.98
CA GLY A 6 8.64 -17.39 -2.60
C GLY A 6 9.78 -16.60 -1.94
N GLU A 7 10.65 -16.00 -2.77
CA GLU A 7 11.70 -15.06 -2.33
C GLU A 7 11.11 -13.86 -1.55
N THR A 8 9.98 -13.33 -1.99
CA THR A 8 9.25 -12.23 -1.34
C THR A 8 8.84 -12.59 0.09
N SER A 9 8.33 -13.79 0.34
CA SER A 9 7.94 -14.25 1.67
C SER A 9 9.13 -14.35 2.63
N LYS A 10 10.30 -14.76 2.12
CA LYS A 10 11.55 -14.79 2.89
C LYS A 10 12.01 -13.38 3.27
N ILE A 11 11.87 -12.42 2.37
CA ILE A 11 12.18 -11.01 2.64
C ILE A 11 11.21 -10.43 3.67
N LEU A 12 9.91 -10.65 3.49
CA LEU A 12 8.86 -10.15 4.39
C LEU A 12 9.06 -10.63 5.83
N LYS A 13 9.46 -11.89 6.03
CA LYS A 13 9.82 -12.41 7.37
C LYS A 13 10.93 -11.63 8.09
N LYS A 14 11.81 -10.95 7.36
CA LYS A 14 12.89 -10.12 7.93
C LYS A 14 12.45 -8.69 8.22
N VAL A 15 11.34 -8.27 7.62
CA VAL A 15 10.89 -6.87 7.57
C VAL A 15 9.70 -6.63 8.48
N LEU A 16 8.79 -7.60 8.53
CA LEU A 16 7.52 -7.48 9.22
C LEU A 16 7.65 -7.71 10.73
N PRO A 17 6.79 -7.08 11.54
CA PRO A 17 6.70 -7.33 12.97
C PRO A 17 6.26 -8.76 13.27
N THR A 18 6.50 -9.20 14.51
CA THR A 18 6.30 -10.59 14.97
C THR A 18 4.85 -11.06 14.94
N ASP A 19 3.89 -10.14 14.94
CA ASP A 19 2.44 -10.41 14.91
C ASP A 19 1.85 -10.46 13.48
N ALA A 20 2.71 -10.37 12.46
CA ALA A 20 2.33 -10.49 11.06
C ALA A 20 2.34 -11.96 10.60
N GLU A 21 1.23 -12.41 10.02
CA GLU A 21 1.06 -13.76 9.51
C GLU A 21 0.98 -13.76 7.97
N ILE A 22 1.80 -14.57 7.31
CA ILE A 22 1.70 -14.78 5.86
C ILE A 22 0.58 -15.80 5.61
N ILE A 23 -0.54 -15.34 5.07
CA ILE A 23 -1.74 -16.16 4.81
C ILE A 23 -1.85 -16.61 3.34
N TYR A 24 -1.01 -16.06 2.45
CA TYR A 24 -0.92 -16.49 1.05
C TYR A 24 0.49 -16.27 0.49
N ASP A 25 1.01 -17.25 -0.24
CA ASP A 25 2.26 -17.19 -0.99
C ASP A 25 2.15 -18.00 -2.29
N LYS A 26 2.34 -17.33 -3.44
CA LYS A 26 2.43 -17.97 -4.76
C LYS A 26 3.66 -17.48 -5.54
N GLY A 27 4.85 -17.55 -4.94
CA GLY A 27 6.12 -17.50 -5.69
C GLY A 27 6.40 -16.17 -6.41
N GLY A 28 5.80 -15.09 -5.92
CA GLY A 28 5.84 -13.77 -6.59
C GLY A 28 4.78 -12.81 -6.10
N ALA A 29 3.75 -13.33 -5.42
CA ALA A 29 2.72 -12.59 -4.71
C ALA A 29 2.56 -13.15 -3.29
N THR A 30 2.52 -12.25 -2.31
CA THR A 30 2.42 -12.59 -0.88
C THR A 30 1.37 -11.70 -0.22
N LEU A 31 0.47 -12.29 0.57
CA LEU A 31 -0.48 -11.58 1.42
C LEU A 31 -0.15 -11.82 2.89
N VAL A 32 -0.13 -10.73 3.62
CA VAL A 32 0.17 -10.67 5.06
C VAL A 32 -1.06 -10.15 5.78
N TYR A 33 -1.40 -10.78 6.89
CA TYR A 33 -2.43 -10.38 7.82
C TYR A 33 -1.79 -9.92 9.13
N PHE A 34 -2.28 -8.81 9.69
CA PHE A 34 -1.81 -8.30 10.99
C PHE A 34 -2.95 -8.40 11.99
N LYS A 35 -2.70 -9.16 13.06
CA LYS A 35 -3.72 -9.39 14.08
C LYS A 35 -3.95 -8.16 14.96
N ASN A 36 -2.88 -7.44 15.30
CA ASN A 36 -2.90 -6.38 16.31
C ASN A 36 -2.46 -5.00 15.78
N ASN A 37 -2.22 -4.85 14.47
CA ASN A 37 -1.87 -3.54 13.91
C ASN A 37 -3.15 -2.71 13.71
N PRO A 38 -3.25 -1.51 14.32
CA PRO A 38 -4.45 -0.68 14.26
C PRO A 38 -4.66 0.02 12.92
N TYR A 39 -3.61 0.12 12.08
CA TYR A 39 -3.62 0.93 10.85
C TYR A 39 -3.50 0.09 9.58
N ILE A 40 -3.01 -1.14 9.67
CA ILE A 40 -2.92 -2.07 8.55
C ILE A 40 -3.49 -3.42 8.98
N ARG A 41 -4.60 -3.83 8.39
CA ARG A 41 -5.15 -5.17 8.54
C ARG A 41 -4.49 -6.17 7.59
N TYR A 42 -4.28 -5.74 6.35
CA TYR A 42 -3.67 -6.56 5.30
C TYR A 42 -2.58 -5.79 4.55
N PHE A 43 -1.47 -6.47 4.27
CA PHE A 43 -0.43 -6.00 3.35
C PHE A 43 -0.18 -7.05 2.27
N PHE A 44 -0.45 -6.69 1.03
CA PHE A 44 -0.10 -7.48 -0.14
C PHE A 44 1.13 -6.89 -0.80
N ILE A 45 1.98 -7.76 -1.34
CA ILE A 45 3.01 -7.37 -2.31
C ILE A 45 3.12 -8.42 -3.41
N GLY A 46 3.15 -7.97 -4.66
CA GLY A 46 3.30 -8.86 -5.81
C GLY A 46 4.09 -8.23 -6.95
N LYS A 47 4.74 -9.08 -7.76
CA LYS A 47 5.33 -8.66 -9.03
C LYS A 47 4.28 -8.74 -10.13
N ASN A 48 4.09 -7.67 -10.90
CA ASN A 48 3.19 -7.61 -12.04
C ASN A 48 3.94 -7.10 -13.28
N THR A 49 3.67 -7.71 -14.44
CA THR A 49 4.24 -7.27 -15.72
C THR A 49 3.18 -6.50 -16.48
N THR A 50 3.51 -5.27 -16.89
CA THR A 50 2.63 -4.49 -17.77
C THR A 50 2.69 -5.08 -19.18
N LYS A 51 1.53 -5.52 -19.70
CA LYS A 51 1.42 -6.13 -21.04
C LYS A 51 1.98 -5.24 -22.16
N TYR A 52 1.95 -3.93 -21.99
CA TYR A 52 2.31 -2.96 -23.03
C TYR A 52 3.77 -2.53 -23.05
N THR A 53 4.47 -2.56 -21.91
CA THR A 53 5.87 -2.10 -21.82
C THR A 53 6.85 -3.22 -21.49
N GLY A 54 6.36 -4.42 -21.11
CA GLY A 54 7.20 -5.53 -20.67
C GLY A 54 7.94 -5.28 -19.35
N GLU A 55 7.69 -4.13 -18.71
CA GLU A 55 8.34 -3.75 -17.46
C GLU A 55 7.71 -4.48 -16.27
N PHE A 56 8.57 -4.88 -15.33
CA PHE A 56 8.14 -5.50 -14.08
C PHE A 56 7.97 -4.44 -13.00
N TYR A 57 6.84 -4.49 -12.30
CA TYR A 57 6.53 -3.64 -11.18
C TYR A 57 6.29 -4.48 -9.92
N TYR A 58 6.77 -4.00 -8.78
CA TYR A 58 6.15 -4.36 -7.51
C TYR A 58 4.89 -3.53 -7.33
N ILE A 59 3.82 -4.22 -6.95
CA ILE A 59 2.56 -3.63 -6.49
C ILE A 59 2.40 -3.99 -5.03
N THR A 60 2.21 -2.99 -4.19
CA THR A 60 1.84 -3.16 -2.79
C THR A 60 0.41 -2.72 -2.58
N ILE A 61 -0.35 -3.44 -1.76
CA ILE A 61 -1.69 -3.03 -1.34
C ILE A 61 -1.75 -3.10 0.17
N SER A 62 -2.02 -1.96 0.82
CA SER A 62 -2.22 -1.88 2.27
C SER A 62 -3.67 -1.53 2.54
N VAL A 63 -4.30 -2.27 3.43
CA VAL A 63 -5.73 -2.15 3.73
C VAL A 63 -5.91 -1.87 5.21
N LEU A 64 -6.55 -0.75 5.53
CA LEU A 64 -7.14 -0.47 6.82
C LEU A 64 -8.62 -0.83 6.76
N GLU A 65 -9.10 -1.62 7.73
CA GLU A 65 -10.50 -1.98 7.88
C GLU A 65 -11.15 -1.17 9.01
N LEU A 66 -12.31 -0.60 8.74
CA LEU A 66 -13.10 0.22 9.66
C LEU A 66 -14.48 -0.41 9.84
N ASP A 67 -14.96 -0.50 11.08
CA ASP A 67 -16.29 -1.08 11.36
C ASP A 67 -17.44 -0.14 11.01
N GLU A 68 -17.11 1.13 10.82
CA GLU A 68 -18.02 2.18 10.41
C GLU A 68 -18.12 2.30 8.89
N GLN A 69 -19.29 2.72 8.43
CA GLN A 69 -19.52 2.99 7.03
C GLN A 69 -19.07 4.42 6.73
N LEU A 70 -18.03 4.56 5.92
CA LEU A 70 -17.60 5.85 5.41
C LEU A 70 -18.50 6.25 4.24
N GLU A 71 -18.92 7.51 4.23
CA GLU A 71 -19.41 8.13 3.00
C GLU A 71 -18.30 8.11 1.94
N ASN A 72 -18.65 8.33 0.67
CA ASN A 72 -17.65 8.40 -0.40
C ASN A 72 -16.75 9.63 -0.21
N ILE A 73 -15.65 9.47 0.52
CA ILE A 73 -14.68 10.55 0.81
C ILE A 73 -13.72 10.83 -0.37
N GLY A 74 -13.86 10.10 -1.48
CA GLY A 74 -13.16 10.33 -2.73
C GLY A 74 -11.96 9.41 -2.98
N TYR A 75 -11.05 9.88 -3.83
CA TYR A 75 -9.84 9.15 -4.23
C TYR A 75 -8.68 10.12 -4.41
N VAL A 76 -7.47 9.59 -4.31
CA VAL A 76 -6.23 10.35 -4.51
C VAL A 76 -5.24 9.50 -5.30
N ASP A 77 -4.54 10.15 -6.21
CA ASP A 77 -3.44 9.59 -6.98
C ASP A 77 -2.23 10.54 -6.89
N ILE A 78 -1.08 9.99 -6.50
CA ILE A 78 0.18 10.68 -6.30
C ILE A 78 1.21 10.10 -7.26
N ILE A 79 1.59 10.86 -8.28
CA ILE A 79 2.68 10.49 -9.18
C ILE A 79 3.99 11.05 -8.63
N VAL A 80 4.95 10.15 -8.39
CA VAL A 80 6.28 10.44 -7.86
C VAL A 80 7.28 10.48 -9.01
N LYS A 81 7.61 11.68 -9.48
CA LYS A 81 8.65 11.88 -10.51
C LYS A 81 10.01 12.11 -9.86
N LYS A 82 10.93 11.18 -10.13
CA LYS A 82 12.34 11.28 -9.78
C LYS A 82 13.08 11.81 -11.01
N GLY A 83 13.65 13.00 -10.90
CA GLY A 83 14.42 13.59 -11.98
C GLY A 83 15.69 12.80 -12.30
N ILE A 84 16.25 13.08 -13.48
CA ILE A 84 17.49 12.47 -13.96
C ILE A 84 18.62 12.84 -12.98
N LEU A 85 19.38 11.85 -12.51
CA LEU A 85 20.49 12.02 -11.57
C LEU A 85 20.12 12.70 -10.23
N GLY A 86 18.84 12.65 -9.82
CA GLY A 86 18.38 13.25 -8.57
C GLY A 86 18.14 14.76 -8.63
N LEU A 87 18.38 15.39 -9.78
CA LEU A 87 18.07 16.81 -10.01
C LEU A 87 16.58 16.96 -10.34
N GLY A 88 15.85 17.61 -9.43
CA GLY A 88 14.41 17.80 -9.53
C GLY A 88 13.63 16.58 -9.04
N LYS A 89 12.86 16.76 -7.97
CA LYS A 89 11.91 15.75 -7.49
C LYS A 89 10.54 16.40 -7.40
N LYS A 90 9.55 15.81 -8.08
CA LYS A 90 8.19 16.36 -8.16
C LYS A 90 7.17 15.33 -7.72
N LEU A 91 6.23 15.76 -6.89
CA LEU A 91 5.00 15.04 -6.61
C LEU A 91 3.89 15.72 -7.41
N LEU A 92 3.10 14.94 -8.11
CA LEU A 92 1.89 15.42 -8.77
C LEU A 92 0.72 14.76 -8.05
N LEU A 93 -0.05 15.57 -7.34
CA LEU A 93 -1.25 15.14 -6.66
C LEU A 93 -2.46 15.38 -7.55
N SER A 94 -3.29 14.35 -7.74
CA SER A 94 -4.61 14.47 -8.35
C SER A 94 -5.63 13.70 -7.50
N GLY A 95 -6.90 14.05 -7.60
CA GLY A 95 -7.93 13.41 -6.77
C GLY A 95 -9.14 14.30 -6.56
N LYS A 96 -10.06 13.83 -5.72
CA LYS A 96 -11.27 14.56 -5.32
C LYS A 96 -11.72 14.20 -3.92
N GLY A 97 -12.55 15.06 -3.34
CA GLY A 97 -13.19 14.83 -2.04
C GLY A 97 -12.27 15.07 -0.85
N LYS A 98 -12.79 14.83 0.36
CA LYS A 98 -12.10 15.03 1.64
C LYS A 98 -10.75 14.28 1.71
N LEU A 99 -10.65 13.13 1.03
CA LEU A 99 -9.41 12.36 0.97
C LEU A 99 -8.27 13.14 0.29
N LYS A 100 -8.57 13.93 -0.75
CA LYS A 100 -7.56 14.78 -1.40
C LYS A 100 -7.03 15.83 -0.44
N ASP A 101 -7.90 16.50 0.30
CA ASP A 101 -7.51 17.59 1.20
C ASP A 101 -6.65 17.08 2.37
N ILE A 102 -6.95 15.88 2.89
CA ILE A 102 -6.14 15.19 3.90
C ILE A 102 -4.77 14.83 3.32
N VAL A 103 -4.74 14.21 2.14
CA VAL A 103 -3.49 13.75 1.53
C VAL A 103 -2.61 14.92 1.09
N ASP A 104 -3.17 16.05 0.68
CA ASP A 104 -2.40 17.25 0.32
C ASP A 104 -1.53 17.73 1.49
N LYS A 105 -2.14 17.87 2.68
CA LYS A 105 -1.42 18.21 3.93
C LYS A 105 -0.41 17.14 4.32
N LEU A 106 -0.77 15.87 4.13
CA LEU A 106 0.09 14.74 4.46
C LEU A 106 1.35 14.70 3.58
N ILE A 107 1.22 15.03 2.29
CA ILE A 107 2.34 15.07 1.36
C ILE A 107 3.37 16.12 1.77
N GLU A 108 2.94 17.28 2.27
CA GLU A 108 3.87 18.30 2.77
C GLU A 108 4.72 17.77 3.92
N LYS A 109 4.09 17.03 4.85
CA LYS A 109 4.76 16.39 6.00
C LYS A 109 5.66 15.23 5.60
N LEU A 110 5.22 14.37 4.69
CA LEU A 110 5.87 13.11 4.34
C LEU A 110 6.74 13.18 3.08
N ARG A 111 6.91 14.36 2.49
CA ARG A 111 7.58 14.56 1.19
C ARG A 111 8.90 13.79 1.06
N ASP A 112 9.78 13.94 2.05
CA ASP A 112 11.10 13.30 2.03
C ASP A 112 11.01 11.78 2.19
N GLN A 113 10.07 11.30 3.01
CA GLN A 113 9.81 9.87 3.17
C GLN A 113 9.29 9.25 1.87
N ILE A 114 8.35 9.91 1.18
CA ILE A 114 7.85 9.49 -0.13
C ILE A 114 9.01 9.35 -1.12
N PHE A 115 9.88 10.36 -1.22
CA PHE A 115 11.04 10.29 -2.11
C PHE A 115 12.14 9.31 -1.68
N SER A 116 12.17 8.91 -0.42
CA SER A 116 13.08 7.87 0.08
C SER A 116 12.66 6.46 -0.37
N THR A 117 11.37 6.28 -0.72
CA THR A 117 10.87 5.02 -1.27
C THR A 117 11.11 4.90 -2.77
N LYS A 118 10.90 3.70 -3.31
CA LYS A 118 11.00 3.46 -4.75
C LYS A 118 9.70 3.72 -5.52
N TYR A 119 8.61 4.07 -4.85
CA TYR A 119 7.34 4.37 -5.51
C TYR A 119 7.48 5.40 -6.63
N GLU A 120 6.71 5.14 -7.69
CA GLU A 120 6.45 6.01 -8.83
C GLU A 120 5.00 6.49 -8.83
N GLU A 121 4.11 5.74 -8.18
CA GLU A 121 2.68 6.02 -8.09
C GLU A 121 2.15 5.48 -6.76
N ILE A 122 1.32 6.27 -6.08
CA ILE A 122 0.62 5.90 -4.85
C ILE A 122 -0.84 6.32 -5.02
N ILE A 123 -1.75 5.36 -4.93
CA ILE A 123 -3.19 5.59 -5.04
C ILE A 123 -3.84 5.30 -3.70
N LEU A 124 -4.68 6.21 -3.23
CA LEU A 124 -5.48 6.04 -2.03
C LEU A 124 -6.96 6.11 -2.38
N LYS A 125 -7.74 5.14 -1.89
CA LYS A 125 -9.19 5.07 -2.14
C LYS A 125 -9.94 4.44 -0.98
N THR A 126 -11.22 4.73 -0.87
CA THR A 126 -12.13 4.00 0.01
C THR A 126 -12.93 2.95 -0.75
N SER A 127 -13.29 1.88 -0.07
CA SER A 127 -14.16 0.82 -0.57
C SER A 127 -15.09 0.36 0.56
N GLY A 128 -16.29 -0.11 0.23
CA GLY A 128 -17.07 -0.89 1.20
C GLY A 128 -16.35 -2.20 1.53
N LYS A 129 -16.52 -2.70 2.76
CA LYS A 129 -16.00 -4.01 3.16
C LYS A 129 -16.72 -5.11 2.38
N LEU A 130 -15.96 -6.10 1.92
CA LEU A 130 -16.46 -7.27 1.20
C LEU A 130 -15.95 -8.53 1.90
N VAL A 131 -16.81 -9.55 2.02
CA VAL A 131 -16.48 -10.85 2.61
C VAL A 131 -16.80 -11.97 1.64
N LEU A 132 -16.00 -13.04 1.66
CA LEU A 132 -16.27 -14.24 0.89
C LEU A 132 -17.12 -15.21 1.72
N VAL A 133 -18.35 -15.47 1.30
CA VAL A 133 -19.29 -16.42 1.93
C VAL A 133 -19.68 -17.44 0.88
N ASP A 134 -19.39 -18.73 1.12
CA ASP A 134 -19.74 -19.84 0.22
C ASP A 134 -19.31 -19.63 -1.25
N LYS A 135 -18.14 -19.01 -1.44
CA LYS A 135 -17.54 -18.61 -2.75
C LYS A 135 -18.18 -17.40 -3.42
N GLU A 136 -19.14 -16.73 -2.78
CA GLU A 136 -19.69 -15.45 -3.23
C GLU A 136 -19.09 -14.28 -2.46
N ILE A 137 -18.79 -13.19 -3.16
CA ILE A 137 -18.35 -11.94 -2.54
C ILE A 137 -19.60 -11.15 -2.12
N LYS A 138 -19.79 -10.95 -0.82
CA LYS A 138 -20.93 -10.24 -0.25
C LYS A 138 -20.49 -8.94 0.44
N PRO A 139 -21.29 -7.86 0.39
CA PRO A 139 -21.06 -6.69 1.22
C PRO A 139 -21.04 -7.06 2.70
N SER A 140 -20.13 -6.47 3.45
CA SER A 140 -20.07 -6.54 4.90
C SER A 140 -20.20 -5.14 5.50
N LYS A 141 -20.60 -5.08 6.78
CA LYS A 141 -20.70 -3.81 7.50
C LYS A 141 -19.31 -3.17 7.62
N GLY A 142 -19.25 -1.89 7.29
CA GLY A 142 -18.06 -1.05 7.44
C GLY A 142 -17.36 -0.71 6.13
N SER A 143 -16.19 -0.11 6.23
CA SER A 143 -15.43 0.42 5.09
C SER A 143 -13.96 0.03 5.17
N SER A 144 -13.26 0.20 4.06
CA SER A 144 -11.83 -0.02 3.96
C SER A 144 -11.17 1.19 3.32
N ILE A 145 -10.03 1.60 3.86
CA ILE A 145 -9.12 2.54 3.20
C ILE A 145 -8.01 1.69 2.58
N VAL A 146 -7.84 1.82 1.28
CA VAL A 146 -6.91 1.03 0.48
C VAL A 146 -5.86 1.95 -0.10
N LEU A 147 -4.60 1.66 0.22
CA LEU A 147 -3.43 2.30 -0.37
C LEU A 147 -2.75 1.32 -1.31
N VAL A 148 -2.62 1.71 -2.57
CA VAL A 148 -1.91 0.95 -3.61
C VAL A 148 -0.64 1.69 -3.98
N GLY A 149 0.50 1.02 -3.89
CA GLY A 149 1.79 1.57 -4.27
C GLY A 149 2.38 0.81 -5.44
N ARG A 150 3.04 1.52 -6.36
CA ARG A 150 3.67 0.93 -7.55
C ARG A 150 5.10 1.42 -7.72
N THR A 151 5.99 0.49 -8.03
CA THR A 151 7.43 0.75 -8.26
C THR A 151 7.99 -0.23 -9.26
N ARG A 152 8.78 0.22 -10.25
CA ARG A 152 9.56 -0.70 -11.10
C ARG A 152 10.48 -1.58 -10.27
N VAL A 153 10.53 -2.87 -10.60
CA VAL A 153 11.42 -3.86 -9.96
C VAL A 153 12.89 -3.45 -10.14
N PHE A 154 13.25 -2.90 -11.30
CA PHE A 154 14.61 -2.42 -11.60
C PHE A 154 15.17 -1.43 -10.55
N TYR A 155 14.32 -0.58 -9.95
CA TYR A 155 14.76 0.39 -8.93
C TYR A 155 14.98 -0.22 -7.54
N THR A 156 14.67 -1.51 -7.36
CA THR A 156 14.63 -2.20 -6.07
C THR A 156 15.86 -3.10 -5.91
N LEU A 157 17.05 -2.48 -5.90
CA LEU A 157 18.33 -3.20 -5.76
C LEU A 157 18.54 -3.80 -4.36
N THR A 158 17.80 -3.30 -3.36
CA THR A 158 17.84 -3.79 -1.97
C THR A 158 16.44 -4.16 -1.48
N PRO A 159 15.84 -5.26 -1.99
CA PRO A 159 14.43 -5.58 -1.78
C PRO A 159 13.95 -5.54 -0.33
N ALA A 160 14.74 -6.04 0.62
CA ALA A 160 14.35 -6.00 2.03
C ALA A 160 14.23 -4.58 2.60
N SER A 161 15.22 -3.73 2.34
CA SER A 161 15.20 -2.33 2.79
C SER A 161 14.10 -1.55 2.07
N ASP A 162 13.97 -1.74 0.75
CA ASP A 162 12.99 -1.02 -0.05
C ASP A 162 11.54 -1.41 0.33
N ILE A 163 11.26 -2.70 0.52
CA ILE A 163 9.95 -3.19 0.99
C ILE A 163 9.66 -2.68 2.40
N LYS A 164 10.65 -2.65 3.30
CA LYS A 164 10.48 -2.07 4.65
C LYS A 164 10.06 -0.61 4.59
N LYS A 165 10.74 0.20 3.78
CA LYS A 165 10.39 1.62 3.61
C LYS A 165 9.00 1.81 3.01
N MET A 166 8.63 0.98 2.03
CA MET A 166 7.28 0.99 1.44
C MET A 166 6.21 0.65 2.48
N PHE A 167 6.41 -0.41 3.26
CA PHE A 167 5.49 -0.81 4.32
C PHE A 167 5.30 0.31 5.35
N LEU A 168 6.39 0.88 5.86
CA LEU A 168 6.33 1.96 6.86
C LEU A 168 5.67 3.23 6.31
N LEU A 169 5.92 3.59 5.05
CA LEU A 169 5.25 4.72 4.42
C LEU A 169 3.74 4.46 4.30
N ASN A 170 3.34 3.26 3.90
CA ASN A 170 1.92 2.91 3.77
C ASN A 170 1.21 2.96 5.12
N GLU A 171 1.87 2.48 6.18
CA GLU A 171 1.35 2.53 7.55
C GLU A 171 1.13 3.97 8.01
N GLU A 172 2.12 4.84 7.81
CA GLU A 172 2.01 6.25 8.20
C GLU A 172 0.92 6.97 7.40
N PHE A 173 0.77 6.67 6.10
CA PHE A 173 -0.34 7.20 5.30
C PHE A 173 -1.70 6.80 5.88
N LEU A 174 -1.90 5.51 6.16
CA LEU A 174 -3.18 5.01 6.65
C LEU A 174 -3.49 5.52 8.06
N LYS A 175 -2.46 5.60 8.92
CA LYS A 175 -2.56 6.19 10.27
C LYS A 175 -2.98 7.66 10.24
N GLU A 176 -2.35 8.47 9.39
CA GLU A 176 -2.64 9.91 9.32
C GLU A 176 -4.01 10.18 8.69
N VAL A 177 -4.40 9.39 7.69
CA VAL A 177 -5.74 9.46 7.11
C VAL A 177 -6.79 9.06 8.13
N TYR A 178 -6.58 7.97 8.87
CA TYR A 178 -7.46 7.55 9.95
C TYR A 178 -7.60 8.65 11.01
N SER A 179 -6.47 9.18 11.50
CA SER A 179 -6.46 10.22 12.52
C SER A 179 -7.22 11.47 12.03
N SER A 180 -7.03 11.88 10.77
CA SER A 180 -7.73 13.05 10.18
C SER A 180 -9.22 12.85 9.93
N LEU A 181 -9.71 11.60 9.90
CA LEU A 181 -11.13 11.31 9.74
C LEU A 181 -11.86 11.27 11.08
N TYR A 182 -11.14 10.95 12.17
CA TYR A 182 -11.71 10.59 13.47
C TYR A 182 -11.25 11.43 14.66
N GLN A 183 -10.30 12.35 14.46
CA GLN A 183 -9.88 13.39 15.41
C GLN A 183 -10.10 14.78 14.78
#